data_AF-A0A6J6MIW3-F1
#
_entry.id   AF-A0A6J6MIW3-F1
#
_cell.length_a   1.000
_cell.length_b   1.000
_cell.length_c   1.000
_cell.angle_alpha   90.00
_cell.angle_beta   90.00
_cell.angle_gamma   90.00
#
_symmetry.space_group_name_H-M   'P 1'
#
loop_
_entity.id
_entity.type
_entity.pdbx_description
1 polymer ?
#
loop_
_entity_poly.entity_id
_entity_poly.type
_entity_poly.pdbx_seq_one_letter_code
_entity_poly.pdbx_strand_id
1 'polypeptide(L)' 'MIHESAHITNSIIGESAVVGAHAIIDGAVIGDGAVIGAHNELTAGARVWPGAQLGDTAIRFSSDR' A
#
# COMPACT_ATOMS: atom_id res chain seq x y z
N MET A 1 -7.37 -1.13 -8.79
CA MET A 1 -6.73 -0.22 -9.76
C MET A 1 -5.45 0.31 -9.15
N ILE A 2 -4.32 0.17 -9.83
CA ILE A 2 -2.99 0.56 -9.33
C ILE A 2 -2.53 1.77 -10.13
N HIS A 3 -2.16 2.85 -9.45
CA HIS A 3 -1.62 4.03 -10.10
C HIS A 3 -0.26 3.73 -10.75
N GLU A 4 0.03 4.35 -11.91
CA GLU A 4 1.26 4.10 -12.68
C GLU A 4 2.56 4.37 -11.89
N SER A 5 2.49 5.30 -10.94
CA SER A 5 3.62 5.70 -10.10
C SER A 5 3.73 4.93 -8.79
N ALA A 6 2.83 3.96 -8.54
CA ALA A 6 2.95 3.08 -7.38
C ALA A 6 4.07 2.06 -7.60
N HIS A 7 4.87 1.83 -6.56
CA HIS A 7 5.94 0.84 -6.59
C HIS A 7 5.54 -0.35 -5.73
N ILE A 8 5.44 -1.52 -6.37
CA ILE A 8 5.01 -2.77 -5.72
C ILE A 8 6.05 -3.84 -5.99
N THR A 9 6.66 -4.36 -4.93
CA THR A 9 7.69 -5.39 -4.98
C THR A 9 7.40 -6.48 -3.96
N ASN A 10 7.65 -7.74 -4.31
CA ASN A 10 7.55 -8.89 -3.39
C ASN A 10 6.23 -8.96 -2.60
N SER A 11 5.13 -8.48 -3.17
CA SER A 11 3.88 -8.23 -2.46
C SER A 11 2.70 -8.94 -3.14
N ILE A 12 1.66 -9.19 -2.36
CA ILE A 12 0.39 -9.73 -2.85
C ILE A 12 -0.66 -8.61 -2.83
N ILE A 13 -1.33 -8.42 -3.95
CA ILE A 13 -2.41 -7.45 -4.11
C ILE A 13 -3.70 -8.23 -4.37
N GLY A 14 -4.65 -8.07 -3.45
CA GLY A 14 -5.98 -8.67 -3.53
C GLY A 14 -6.83 -8.08 -4.65
N GLU A 15 -7.88 -8.80 -4.99
CA GLU A 15 -8.79 -8.40 -6.06
C GLU A 15 -9.46 -7.05 -5.73
N SER A 16 -9.64 -6.21 -6.75
CA SER A 16 -10.26 -4.88 -6.62
C SER A 16 -9.56 -3.90 -5.66
N ALA A 17 -8.39 -4.24 -5.10
CA ALA A 17 -7.63 -3.30 -4.29
C ALA A 17 -7.23 -2.05 -5.11
N VAL A 18 -7.20 -0.90 -4.45
CA VAL A 18 -6.81 0.39 -5.03
C VAL A 18 -5.51 0.85 -4.39
N VAL A 19 -4.54 1.23 -5.21
CA VAL A 19 -3.24 1.75 -4.76
C VAL A 19 -3.00 3.11 -5.41
N GLY A 20 -2.90 4.13 -4.56
CA GLY A 20 -2.71 5.53 -4.93
C GLY A 20 -1.29 5.84 -5.42
N ALA A 21 -1.14 7.04 -5.96
CA ALA A 21 0.12 7.52 -6.53
C ALA A 21 1.28 7.47 -5.52
N HIS A 22 2.46 7.07 -5.98
CA HIS A 22 3.69 7.05 -5.18
C HIS A 22 3.63 6.21 -3.89
N ALA A 23 2.63 5.33 -3.75
CA ALA A 23 2.64 4.34 -2.68
C ALA A 23 3.79 3.35 -2.89
N ILE A 24 4.45 2.97 -1.80
CA ILE A 24 5.50 1.96 -1.76
C ILE A 24 4.94 0.75 -1.02
N ILE A 25 4.88 -0.39 -1.71
CA ILE A 25 4.39 -1.65 -1.16
C ILE A 25 5.49 -2.70 -1.37
N ASP A 26 6.19 -3.06 -0.29
CA ASP A 26 7.31 -3.99 -0.35
C ASP A 26 7.19 -5.10 0.72
N GLY A 27 7.09 -6.35 0.25
CA GLY A 27 6.90 -7.50 1.14
C GLY A 27 5.55 -7.55 1.85
N ALA A 28 4.54 -6.82 1.39
CA ALA A 28 3.24 -6.66 2.06
C ALA A 28 2.12 -7.49 1.41
N VAL A 29 1.00 -7.65 2.13
CA VAL A 29 -0.25 -8.18 1.58
C VAL A 29 -1.33 -7.12 1.72
N ILE A 30 -1.98 -6.81 0.60
CA ILE A 30 -3.14 -5.91 0.52
C ILE A 30 -4.36 -6.78 0.24
N GLY A 31 -5.32 -6.82 1.16
CA GLY A 31 -6.53 -7.62 1.02
C GLY A 31 -7.49 -7.07 -0.04
N ASP A 32 -8.46 -7.91 -0.42
CA ASP A 32 -9.43 -7.59 -1.47
C ASP A 32 -10.21 -6.31 -1.17
N GLY A 33 -10.37 -5.46 -2.17
CA GLY A 33 -11.10 -4.19 -2.06
C GLY A 33 -10.48 -3.15 -1.11
N ALA A 34 -9.27 -3.39 -0.57
CA ALA A 34 -8.60 -2.40 0.27
C ALA A 34 -8.19 -1.17 -0.56
N VAL A 35 -8.18 0.00 0.08
CA VAL A 35 -7.81 1.28 -0.53
C VAL A 35 -6.58 1.84 0.17
N ILE A 36 -5.51 1.99 -0.58
CA ILE A 36 -4.25 2.60 -0.13
C ILE A 36 -4.14 3.97 -0.78
N GLY A 37 -4.22 5.04 0.02
CA GLY A 37 -4.01 6.42 -0.44
C GLY A 37 -2.59 6.68 -0.93
N ALA A 38 -2.38 7.84 -1.54
CA ALA A 38 -1.10 8.25 -2.10
C ALA A 38 0.00 8.33 -1.03
N HIS A 39 1.25 8.11 -1.47
CA HIS A 39 2.46 8.25 -0.66
C HIS A 39 2.53 7.38 0.61
N ASN A 40 1.69 6.35 0.77
CA ASN A 40 1.83 5.40 1.87
C ASN A 40 3.06 4.49 1.68
N GLU A 41 3.71 4.12 2.78
CA GLU A 41 4.82 3.18 2.83
C GLU A 41 4.39 1.93 3.60
N LEU A 42 4.10 0.84 2.88
CA LEU A 42 3.68 -0.45 3.44
C LEU A 42 4.82 -1.45 3.23
N THR A 43 5.69 -1.54 4.23
CA THR A 43 6.92 -2.35 4.18
C THR A 43 6.95 -3.36 5.33
N ALA A 44 8.07 -4.08 5.48
CA ALA A 44 8.36 -4.92 6.65
C ALA A 44 7.27 -5.97 6.98
N GLY A 45 6.64 -6.55 5.96
CA GLY A 45 5.63 -7.59 6.15
C GLY A 45 4.22 -7.08 6.48
N ALA A 46 3.94 -5.78 6.27
CA ALA A 46 2.64 -5.19 6.53
C ALA A 46 1.46 -5.99 5.93
N ARG A 47 0.33 -5.98 6.64
CA ARG A 47 -0.93 -6.66 6.26
C ARG A 47 -2.08 -5.66 6.34
N VAL A 48 -2.68 -5.36 5.19
CA VAL A 48 -3.90 -4.53 5.12
C VAL A 48 -5.09 -5.45 4.88
N TRP A 49 -6.08 -5.38 5.77
CA TRP A 49 -7.27 -6.23 5.72
C TRP A 49 -8.16 -5.91 4.51
N PRO A 50 -8.94 -6.89 4.01
CA PRO A 50 -9.93 -6.63 2.97
C PRO A 50 -10.87 -5.49 3.33
N GLY A 51 -11.13 -4.60 2.38
CA GLY A 51 -11.97 -3.41 2.53
C GLY A 51 -11.42 -2.29 3.43
N ALA A 52 -10.22 -2.44 4.02
CA ALA A 52 -9.62 -1.39 4.83
C ALA A 52 -9.24 -0.17 3.98
N GLN A 53 -9.33 1.02 4.56
CA GLN A 53 -9.06 2.28 3.88
C GLN A 53 -7.97 3.05 4.62
N LEU A 54 -6.88 3.32 3.92
CA LEU A 54 -5.81 4.21 4.36
C LEU A 54 -5.89 5.50 3.55
N GLY A 55 -5.99 6.64 4.24
CA GLY A 55 -5.86 7.95 3.61
C GLY A 55 -4.44 8.19 3.09
N ASP A 56 -4.25 9.27 2.34
CA ASP A 56 -2.94 9.67 1.84
C ASP A 56 -1.97 9.87 3.02
N THR A 57 -0.74 9.38 2.89
CA THR A 57 0.33 9.48 3.89
C THR A 57 0.02 8.90 5.28
N ALA A 58 -1.03 8.06 5.42
CA ALA A 58 -1.44 7.47 6.70
C ALA A 58 -0.34 6.63 7.38
N ILE A 59 0.46 5.93 6.59
CA ILE A 59 1.62 5.16 7.04
C ILE A 59 2.85 5.69 6.31
N ARG A 60 3.80 6.23 7.07
CA ARG A 60 5.10 6.71 6.61
C ARG A 60 6.13 6.31 7.64
N PHE A 61 7.30 5.91 7.20
CA PHE A 61 8.43 5.74 8.09
C PHE A 61 9.29 7.01 8.05
N SER A 62 9.72 7.47 9.22
CA SER A 62 10.78 8.48 9.27
C SER A 62 12.06 7.85 8.74
N SER A 63 12.89 8.63 8.04
CA SER A 63 14.27 8.22 7.82
C SER A 63 14.91 7.98 9.19
N ASP A 64 15.46 6.81 9.42
CA ASP A 64 16.20 6.40 10.61
C ASP A 64 17.60 7.05 10.70
N ARG A 65 17.78 8.25 10.13
CA ARG A 65 19.01 9.02 10.32
C ARG A 65 19.09 9.62 11.72
#